data_AF-A0A239M5X2-F1
#
_entry.id   AF-A0A239M5X2-F1
#
_cell.length_a   1.000
_cell.length_b   1.000
_cell.length_c   1.000
_cell.angle_alpha   90.00
_cell.angle_beta   90.00
_cell.angle_gamma   90.00
#
_symmetry.space_group_name_H-M   'P 1'
#
loop_
_entity.id
_entity.type
_entity.pdbx_description
1 polymer ?
#
loop_
_entity_poly.entity_id
_entity_poly.type
_entity_poly.pdbx_seq_one_letter_code
_entity_poly.pdbx_strand_id
1 'polypeptide(L)'
;MIPDSVNQIKLEGVVWGTVLDEESKILYLDVRDVKNRTIQLVQIDLNELKAATQSVSNSWWSQMMDVYEQEIYFVKYEDQNDPANQSYFKMQWGDDTLSKVDAIPEKTPAIWPPNVYEQGTAYHKTVASFLALELPLSCEYLEWDDKIIISYYLRSGGGYDRYLLLLEGEEKKWKLKQDTAMKGFSPGAFFVFQDQLIFIKNRNEVCVYTG
;
A
#
# COMPACT_ATOMS: atom_id res chain seq x y z
N MET A 1 12.30 -15.09 3.32
CA MET A 1 13.48 -14.25 3.06
C MET A 1 13.10 -13.29 1.95
N ILE A 2 13.55 -12.04 2.00
CA ILE A 2 13.32 -11.07 0.93
C ILE A 2 14.32 -11.37 -0.19
N PRO A 3 13.91 -11.35 -1.48
CA PRO A 3 14.85 -11.56 -2.57
C PRO A 3 15.92 -10.47 -2.62
N ASP A 4 17.15 -10.81 -3.01
CA ASP A 4 18.27 -9.85 -3.08
C ASP A 4 18.02 -8.69 -4.07
N SER A 5 17.11 -8.90 -5.03
CA SER A 5 16.67 -7.90 -6.01
C SER A 5 15.66 -6.89 -5.45
N VAL A 6 15.30 -6.97 -4.17
CA VAL A 6 14.30 -6.12 -3.53
C VAL A 6 14.98 -5.26 -2.48
N ASN A 7 14.96 -3.95 -2.69
CA ASN A 7 15.37 -2.98 -1.68
C ASN A 7 14.31 -2.88 -0.59
N GLN A 8 14.74 -2.72 0.65
CA GLN A 8 13.86 -2.66 1.81
C GLN A 8 14.18 -1.45 2.69
N ILE A 9 13.15 -0.68 3.02
CA ILE A 9 13.19 0.37 4.04
C ILE A 9 12.28 -0.06 5.19
N LYS A 10 12.87 -0.25 6.37
CA LYS A 10 12.13 -0.59 7.59
C LYS A 10 11.73 0.67 8.33
N LEU A 11 10.47 0.74 8.75
CA LEU A 11 9.89 1.88 9.44
C LEU A 11 9.59 1.56 10.91
N GLU A 12 9.60 2.60 11.74
CA GLU A 12 9.14 2.54 13.11
C GLU A 12 7.63 2.82 13.16
N GLY A 13 6.84 1.78 13.44
CA GLY A 13 5.37 1.87 13.47
C GLY A 13 4.71 0.99 12.42
N VAL A 14 3.44 1.25 12.15
CA VAL A 14 2.61 0.49 11.21
C VAL A 14 2.17 1.43 10.10
N VAL A 15 2.41 1.05 8.85
CA VAL A 15 1.87 1.72 7.66
C VAL A 15 0.37 1.47 7.60
N TRP A 16 -0.39 2.56 7.56
CA TRP A 16 -1.85 2.58 7.49
C TRP A 16 -2.35 3.03 6.13
N GLY A 17 -1.62 3.91 5.45
CA GLY A 17 -1.97 4.43 4.14
C GLY A 17 -0.72 4.75 3.34
N THR A 18 -0.86 4.70 2.02
CA THR A 18 0.19 5.01 1.05
C THR A 18 -0.39 5.88 -0.04
N VAL A 19 0.29 6.96 -0.39
CA VAL A 19 -0.08 7.85 -1.50
C VAL A 19 1.17 8.17 -2.30
N LEU A 20 1.07 8.11 -3.62
CA LEU A 20 2.17 8.44 -4.51
C LEU A 20 1.97 9.84 -5.11
N ASP A 21 2.94 10.72 -4.90
CA ASP A 21 3.12 11.89 -5.75
C ASP A 21 3.97 11.48 -6.97
N GLU A 22 3.28 11.31 -8.10
CA GLU A 22 3.88 10.80 -9.34
C GLU A 22 4.82 11.80 -10.00
N GLU A 23 4.58 13.10 -9.83
CA GLU A 23 5.39 14.15 -10.45
C GLU A 23 6.74 14.24 -9.76
N SER A 24 6.75 14.28 -8.43
CA SER A 24 7.96 14.30 -7.63
C SER A 24 8.58 12.90 -7.41
N LYS A 25 7.84 11.83 -7.74
CA LYS A 25 8.21 10.43 -7.50
C LYS A 25 8.44 10.11 -6.03
N ILE A 26 7.61 10.71 -5.17
CA ILE A 26 7.69 10.55 -3.73
C ILE A 26 6.52 9.70 -3.24
N LEU A 27 6.82 8.64 -2.51
CA LEU A 27 5.83 7.82 -1.81
C LEU A 27 5.63 8.36 -0.40
N TYR A 28 4.44 8.89 -0.12
CA TYR A 28 4.01 9.30 1.21
C TYR A 28 3.32 8.15 1.93
N LEU A 29 3.58 8.02 3.23
CA LEU A 29 3.05 6.98 4.10
C LEU A 29 2.46 7.59 5.37
N ASP A 30 1.24 7.17 5.72
CA ASP A 30 0.68 7.34 7.08
C ASP A 30 1.21 6.22 7.95
N VAL A 31 2.13 6.53 8.87
CA VAL A 31 2.76 5.58 9.79
C VAL A 31 2.31 5.85 11.21
N ARG A 32 1.79 4.81 11.87
CA ARG A 32 1.18 4.94 13.20
C ARG A 32 1.92 4.16 14.26
N ASP A 33 2.17 4.82 15.38
CA ASP A 33 2.52 4.17 16.63
C ASP A 33 1.23 3.85 17.40
N VAL A 34 0.82 2.58 17.35
CA VAL A 34 -0.40 2.11 18.00
C VAL A 34 -0.32 2.22 19.52
N LYS A 35 0.87 2.10 20.11
CA LYS A 35 1.06 2.14 21.56
C LYS A 35 0.90 3.56 22.08
N ASN A 36 1.53 4.52 21.42
CA ASN A 36 1.52 5.92 21.83
C ASN A 36 0.39 6.74 21.20
N ARG A 37 -0.36 6.15 20.25
CA ARG A 37 -1.43 6.80 19.47
C ARG A 37 -0.95 8.07 18.75
N THR A 38 0.24 8.00 18.16
CA THR A 38 0.81 9.08 17.36
C THR A 38 0.84 8.71 15.88
N ILE A 39 0.77 9.74 15.04
CA ILE A 39 0.85 9.62 13.59
C ILE A 39 2.12 10.34 13.13
N GLN A 40 2.85 9.70 12.23
CA GLN A 40 3.97 10.25 11.50
C GLN A 40 3.67 10.15 10.01
N LEU A 41 4.10 11.16 9.26
CA LEU A 41 4.22 11.02 7.82
C LEU A 41 5.65 10.64 7.49
N VAL A 42 5.79 9.65 6.62
CA VAL A 42 7.07 9.30 6.03
C VAL A 42 6.97 9.55 4.54
N GLN A 43 7.92 10.27 3.97
CA GLN A 43 8.10 10.37 2.53
C GLN A 43 9.31 9.54 2.12
N ILE A 44 9.21 8.85 0.99
CA ILE A 44 10.29 8.07 0.40
C ILE A 44 10.51 8.56 -1.03
N ASP A 45 11.71 9.07 -1.30
CA ASP A 45 12.15 9.32 -2.67
C ASP A 45 12.38 7.96 -3.36
N LEU A 46 11.63 7.66 -4.40
CA LEU A 46 11.70 6.36 -5.08
C LEU A 46 12.93 6.19 -5.99
N ASN A 47 13.64 7.27 -6.32
CA ASN A 47 14.90 7.19 -7.05
C ASN A 47 16.07 6.93 -6.11
N GLU A 48 16.10 7.62 -4.96
CA GLU A 48 17.20 7.51 -3.99
C GLU A 48 16.96 6.45 -2.91
N LEU A 49 15.72 5.98 -2.78
CA LEU A 49 15.25 5.07 -1.71
C LEU A 49 15.61 5.58 -0.32
N LYS A 50 15.48 6.90 -0.11
CA LYS A 50 15.70 7.57 1.17
C LYS A 50 14.38 7.99 1.78
N ALA A 51 14.25 7.71 3.07
CA ALA A 51 13.09 8.12 3.87
C ALA A 51 13.39 9.41 4.64
N ALA A 52 12.40 10.29 4.70
CA ALA A 52 12.34 11.39 5.66
C ALA A 52 11.02 11.32 6.42
N THR A 53 11.05 11.70 7.69
CA THR A 53 9.89 11.58 8.60
C THR A 53 9.54 12.93 9.18
N GLN A 54 8.24 13.22 9.30
CA GLN A 54 7.74 14.35 10.06
C GLN A 54 6.60 13.91 10.99
N SER A 55 6.58 14.48 12.19
CA SER A 55 5.44 14.35 13.09
C SER A 55 4.32 15.27 12.60
N VAL A 56 3.07 14.85 12.81
CA VAL A 56 1.90 15.65 12.47
C VAL A 56 0.97 15.80 13.65
N SER A 57 0.38 16.99 13.80
CA SER A 57 -0.59 17.34 14.84
C SER A 57 -2.00 16.80 14.55
N ASN A 58 -2.09 15.66 13.85
CA ASN A 58 -3.35 15.07 13.41
C ASN A 58 -4.02 14.25 14.53
N SER A 59 -5.36 14.17 14.46
CA SER A 59 -6.13 13.23 15.27
C SER A 59 -5.82 11.79 14.84
N TRP A 60 -5.87 10.84 15.79
CA TRP A 60 -5.78 9.40 15.51
C TRP A 60 -6.77 8.91 14.45
N TRP A 61 -7.87 9.63 14.25
CA TRP A 61 -8.92 9.32 13.26
C TRP A 61 -8.76 10.07 11.94
N SER A 62 -7.63 10.75 11.75
CA SER A 62 -7.30 11.36 10.45
C SER A 62 -6.65 10.32 9.57
N GLN A 63 -6.89 10.36 8.27
CA GLN A 63 -6.27 9.49 7.29
C GLN A 63 -5.76 10.34 6.13
N MET A 64 -4.55 10.05 5.67
CA MET A 64 -4.01 10.63 4.45
C MET A 64 -4.73 10.05 3.24
N MET A 65 -5.16 10.93 2.34
CA MET A 65 -6.00 10.56 1.20
C MET A 65 -5.30 10.77 -0.14
N ASP A 66 -4.63 11.91 -0.32
CA ASP A 66 -3.95 12.22 -1.56
C ASP A 66 -2.81 13.24 -1.35
N VAL A 67 -1.98 13.45 -2.38
CA VAL A 67 -0.95 14.47 -2.45
C VAL A 67 -1.01 15.16 -3.80
N TYR A 68 -1.02 16.49 -3.79
CA TYR A 68 -1.05 17.31 -5.00
C TYR A 68 -0.14 18.53 -4.81
N GLU A 69 0.77 18.78 -5.74
CA GLU A 69 1.71 19.93 -5.68
C GLU A 69 2.41 20.07 -4.31
N GLN A 70 2.85 18.94 -3.74
CA GLN A 70 3.45 18.84 -2.39
C GLN A 70 2.52 19.16 -1.21
N GLU A 71 1.23 19.42 -1.47
CA GLU A 71 0.20 19.51 -0.45
C GLU A 71 -0.35 18.11 -0.13
N ILE A 72 -0.35 17.73 1.13
CA ILE A 72 -0.85 16.45 1.62
C ILE A 72 -2.26 16.64 2.14
N TYR A 73 -3.20 15.86 1.61
CA TYR A 73 -4.61 15.94 1.91
C TYR A 73 -5.03 14.86 2.89
N PHE A 74 -5.83 15.25 3.87
CA PHE A 74 -6.37 14.37 4.90
C PHE A 74 -7.88 14.44 4.91
N VAL A 75 -8.48 13.30 5.24
CA VAL A 75 -9.83 13.24 5.79
C VAL A 75 -9.74 13.06 7.30
N LYS A 76 -10.60 13.76 8.03
CA LYS A 76 -10.78 13.58 9.47
C LYS A 76 -12.22 13.18 9.72
N TYR A 77 -12.40 12.01 10.33
CA TYR A 77 -13.70 11.55 10.78
C TYR A 77 -14.00 12.14 12.16
N GLU A 78 -15.13 12.85 12.28
CA GLU A 78 -15.57 13.44 13.55
C GLU A 78 -16.24 12.39 14.44
N ASP A 79 -16.81 11.33 13.85
CA ASP A 79 -17.32 10.15 14.54
C ASP A 79 -16.85 8.86 13.83
N GLN A 80 -16.26 7.94 14.58
CA GLN A 80 -15.80 6.63 14.06
C GLN A 80 -16.94 5.71 13.60
N ASN A 81 -18.18 5.98 14.02
CA ASN A 81 -19.36 5.21 13.67
C ASN A 81 -20.20 5.86 12.56
N ASP A 82 -19.87 7.10 12.17
CA ASP A 82 -20.57 7.82 11.11
C ASP A 82 -19.57 8.34 10.06
N PRO A 83 -19.24 7.50 9.05
CA PRO A 83 -18.30 7.89 8.00
C PRO A 83 -18.82 9.03 7.12
N ALA A 84 -20.10 9.42 7.21
CA ALA A 84 -20.63 10.57 6.48
C ALA A 84 -20.20 11.90 7.10
N ASN A 85 -19.83 11.91 8.39
CA ASN A 85 -19.42 13.12 9.10
C ASN A 85 -17.89 13.29 9.05
N GLN A 86 -17.42 13.86 7.94
CA GLN A 86 -16.00 14.06 7.68
C GLN A 86 -15.67 15.52 7.33
N SER A 87 -14.46 15.95 7.70
CA SER A 87 -13.87 17.22 7.29
C SER A 87 -12.55 16.96 6.56
N TYR A 88 -12.24 17.81 5.58
CA TYR A 88 -11.01 17.69 4.81
C TYR A 88 -10.01 18.77 5.22
N PHE A 89 -8.74 18.38 5.22
CA PHE A 89 -7.64 19.25 5.57
C PHE A 89 -6.50 19.05 4.59
N LYS A 90 -5.64 20.05 4.47
CA LYS A 90 -4.36 19.95 3.79
C LYS A 90 -3.23 20.49 4.65
N MET A 91 -2.01 20.04 4.38
CA MET A 91 -0.78 20.60 4.92
C MET A 91 0.30 20.60 3.83
N GLN A 92 1.35 21.37 4.03
CA GLN A 92 2.58 21.29 3.23
C GLN A 92 3.58 20.38 3.94
N TRP A 93 4.40 19.64 3.19
CA TRP A 93 5.52 18.92 3.82
C TRP A 93 6.49 19.91 4.47
N GLY A 94 6.93 19.61 5.70
CA GLY A 94 7.77 20.47 6.52
C GLY A 94 7.01 21.52 7.36
N ASP A 95 5.70 21.65 7.18
CA ASP A 95 4.81 22.51 7.97
C ASP A 95 3.78 21.64 8.71
N ASP A 96 3.66 21.77 10.02
CA ASP A 96 2.70 21.00 10.84
C ASP A 96 1.31 21.64 10.93
N THR A 97 1.10 22.74 10.20
CA THR A 97 -0.17 23.48 10.16
C THR A 97 -1.17 22.84 9.20
N LEU A 98 -2.32 22.42 9.76
CA LEU A 98 -3.45 21.90 8.98
C LEU A 98 -4.42 23.01 8.61
N SER A 99 -4.68 23.16 7.30
CA SER A 99 -5.67 24.10 6.77
C SER A 99 -6.90 23.34 6.30
N LYS A 100 -8.09 23.75 6.74
CA LYS A 100 -9.36 23.14 6.29
C LYS A 100 -9.61 23.43 4.81
N VAL A 101 -10.11 22.44 4.08
CA VAL A 101 -10.55 22.56 2.67
C VAL A 101 -11.95 21.99 2.48
N ASP A 102 -12.63 22.40 1.42
CA ASP A 102 -14.00 21.96 1.14
C ASP A 102 -14.07 20.55 0.53
N ALA A 103 -13.04 20.17 -0.23
CA ALA A 103 -12.92 18.86 -0.86
C ALA A 103 -11.45 18.51 -1.15
N ILE A 104 -11.18 17.24 -1.39
CA ILE A 104 -9.89 16.75 -1.90
C ILE A 104 -9.94 16.86 -3.44
N PRO A 105 -8.88 17.37 -4.09
CA PRO A 105 -8.82 17.41 -5.55
C PRO A 105 -8.99 16.01 -6.15
N GLU A 106 -9.76 15.91 -7.24
CA GLU A 106 -9.84 14.65 -7.99
C GLU A 106 -8.58 14.47 -8.85
N LYS A 107 -7.96 13.29 -8.76
CA LYS A 107 -6.80 12.91 -9.56
C LYS A 107 -7.06 11.58 -10.27
N THR A 108 -6.60 11.48 -11.53
CA THR A 108 -6.44 10.17 -12.18
C THR A 108 -5.04 9.65 -11.83
N PRO A 109 -4.92 8.54 -11.09
CA PRO A 109 -3.61 7.99 -10.76
C PRO A 109 -2.88 7.50 -12.01
N ALA A 110 -1.59 7.84 -12.13
CA ALA A 110 -0.64 7.31 -13.10
C ALA A 110 0.13 6.07 -12.56
N ILE A 111 -0.48 5.33 -11.64
CA ILE A 111 -0.01 3.99 -11.25
C ILE A 111 -0.75 2.91 -12.05
N TRP A 112 -0.12 1.75 -12.20
CA TRP A 112 -0.81 0.54 -12.63
C TRP A 112 -1.19 -0.28 -11.39
N PRO A 113 -2.43 -0.14 -10.88
CA PRO A 113 -2.89 -0.95 -9.77
C PRO A 113 -3.18 -2.38 -10.26
N PRO A 114 -3.09 -3.39 -9.38
CA PRO A 114 -3.49 -4.73 -9.74
C PRO A 114 -5.00 -4.82 -9.88
N ASN A 115 -5.45 -5.73 -10.74
CA ASN A 115 -6.85 -6.13 -10.79
C ASN A 115 -7.18 -6.97 -9.56
N VAL A 116 -8.28 -6.65 -8.89
CA VAL A 116 -8.78 -7.43 -7.75
C VAL A 116 -9.78 -8.47 -8.24
N TYR A 117 -9.48 -9.75 -8.04
CA TYR A 117 -10.38 -10.85 -8.39
C TYR A 117 -11.03 -11.43 -7.13
N GLU A 118 -12.32 -11.14 -6.99
CA GLU A 118 -13.16 -11.65 -5.90
C GLU A 118 -13.42 -13.15 -6.00
N GLN A 119 -13.70 -13.77 -4.86
CA GLN A 119 -13.95 -15.21 -4.74
C GLN A 119 -15.03 -15.69 -5.71
N GLY A 120 -14.75 -16.77 -6.43
CA GLY A 120 -15.76 -17.47 -7.23
C GLY A 120 -15.96 -16.92 -8.65
N THR A 121 -15.38 -15.76 -8.97
CA THR A 121 -15.33 -15.22 -10.34
C THR A 121 -14.52 -16.15 -11.26
N ALA A 122 -14.73 -16.04 -12.59
CA ALA A 122 -14.01 -16.86 -13.56
C ALA A 122 -12.49 -16.58 -13.53
N TYR A 123 -12.10 -15.31 -13.41
CA TYR A 123 -10.69 -14.90 -13.28
C TYR A 123 -10.05 -15.46 -12.01
N HIS A 124 -10.74 -15.35 -10.88
CA HIS A 124 -10.30 -15.94 -9.61
C HIS A 124 -10.06 -17.46 -9.70
N LYS A 125 -11.01 -18.21 -10.28
CA LYS A 125 -10.88 -19.66 -10.49
C LYS A 125 -9.71 -20.02 -11.40
N THR A 126 -9.46 -19.20 -12.42
CA THR A 126 -8.33 -19.38 -13.34
C THR A 126 -7.01 -19.22 -12.61
N VAL A 127 -6.83 -18.13 -11.86
CA VAL A 127 -5.61 -17.89 -11.05
C VAL A 127 -5.42 -18.98 -9.99
N ALA A 128 -6.49 -19.39 -9.30
CA ALA A 128 -6.41 -20.46 -8.30
C ALA A 128 -5.96 -21.80 -8.93
N SER A 129 -6.49 -22.14 -10.11
CA SER A 129 -6.12 -23.33 -10.86
C SER A 129 -4.67 -23.27 -11.33
N PHE A 130 -4.26 -22.12 -11.88
CA PHE A 130 -2.88 -21.87 -12.32
C PHE A 130 -1.87 -22.03 -11.17
N LEU A 131 -2.21 -21.52 -9.98
CA LEU A 131 -1.36 -21.64 -8.79
C LEU A 131 -1.45 -23.02 -8.10
N ALA A 132 -2.32 -23.92 -8.59
CA ALA A 132 -2.66 -25.19 -7.95
C ALA A 132 -3.04 -25.03 -6.46
N LEU A 133 -3.80 -23.99 -6.12
CA LEU A 133 -4.22 -23.68 -4.76
C LEU A 133 -5.67 -24.10 -4.52
N GLU A 134 -5.96 -24.55 -3.30
CA GLU A 134 -7.34 -24.53 -2.81
C GLU A 134 -7.82 -23.08 -2.74
N LEU A 135 -8.99 -22.82 -3.33
CA LEU A 135 -9.53 -21.50 -3.68
C LEU A 135 -9.20 -20.42 -2.63
N PRO A 136 -8.24 -19.51 -2.89
CA PRO A 136 -7.97 -18.40 -1.99
C PRO A 136 -9.21 -17.51 -1.88
N LEU A 137 -9.35 -16.72 -0.81
CA LEU A 137 -10.55 -15.86 -0.65
C LEU A 137 -10.61 -14.73 -1.68
N SER A 138 -9.47 -14.16 -2.03
CA SER A 138 -9.32 -13.25 -3.16
C SER A 138 -7.88 -13.32 -3.66
N CYS A 139 -7.64 -12.75 -4.84
CA CYS A 139 -6.29 -12.51 -5.33
C CYS A 139 -6.23 -11.20 -6.09
N GLU A 140 -5.05 -10.61 -6.16
CA GLU A 140 -4.78 -9.44 -6.98
C GLU A 140 -3.75 -9.83 -8.04
N TYR A 141 -3.98 -9.37 -9.28
CA TYR A 141 -3.24 -9.81 -10.46
C TYR A 141 -2.83 -8.61 -11.31
N LEU A 142 -1.58 -8.59 -11.74
CA LEU A 142 -1.06 -7.60 -12.68
C LEU A 142 -0.08 -8.26 -13.65
N GLU A 143 -0.25 -7.99 -14.94
CA GLU A 143 0.76 -8.20 -15.97
C GLU A 143 1.56 -6.90 -16.13
N TRP A 144 2.88 -7.02 -16.10
CA TRP A 144 3.81 -5.90 -16.26
C TRP A 144 4.99 -6.37 -17.13
N ASP A 145 5.01 -5.92 -18.38
CA ASP A 145 5.92 -6.38 -19.43
C ASP A 145 5.92 -7.92 -19.59
N ASP A 146 7.04 -8.58 -19.35
CA ASP A 146 7.21 -10.03 -19.41
C ASP A 146 6.96 -10.72 -18.05
N LYS A 147 6.43 -9.98 -17.09
CA LYS A 147 6.22 -10.42 -15.71
C LYS A 147 4.75 -10.52 -15.35
N ILE A 148 4.47 -11.47 -14.46
CA ILE A 148 3.16 -11.62 -13.82
C ILE A 148 3.35 -11.50 -12.31
N ILE A 149 2.59 -10.59 -11.70
CA ILE A 149 2.58 -10.37 -10.26
C ILE A 149 1.24 -10.83 -9.70
N ILE A 150 1.28 -11.70 -8.69
CA ILE A 150 0.06 -12.23 -8.04
C ILE A 150 0.18 -12.11 -6.53
N SER A 151 -0.77 -11.40 -5.92
CA SER A 151 -1.01 -11.39 -4.47
C SER A 151 -2.16 -12.33 -4.16
N TYR A 152 -1.99 -13.22 -3.18
CA TYR A 152 -3.05 -14.15 -2.77
C TYR A 152 -2.94 -14.53 -1.30
N TYR A 153 -4.06 -15.00 -0.75
CA TYR A 153 -4.20 -15.33 0.66
C TYR A 153 -4.29 -16.83 0.87
N LEU A 154 -3.52 -17.36 1.83
CA LEU A 154 -3.67 -18.73 2.32
C LEU A 154 -4.13 -18.71 3.77
N ARG A 155 -5.04 -19.61 4.12
CA ARG A 155 -5.49 -19.77 5.51
C ARG A 155 -4.34 -20.25 6.37
N SER A 156 -4.15 -19.62 7.53
CA SER A 156 -3.07 -19.90 8.47
C SER A 156 -3.58 -19.76 9.90
N GLY A 157 -3.80 -20.89 10.57
CA GLY A 157 -4.42 -20.94 11.90
C GLY A 157 -5.80 -20.25 11.92
N GLY A 158 -5.95 -19.24 12.78
CA GLY A 158 -7.17 -18.44 12.92
C GLY A 158 -7.30 -17.24 11.97
N GLY A 159 -6.35 -17.05 11.03
CA GLY A 159 -6.33 -15.92 10.10
C GLY A 159 -5.78 -16.30 8.73
N TYR A 160 -5.14 -15.34 8.07
CA TYR A 160 -4.59 -15.49 6.72
C TYR A 160 -3.15 -15.00 6.63
N ASP A 161 -2.34 -15.70 5.83
CA ASP A 161 -1.06 -15.21 5.38
C ASP A 161 -1.22 -14.71 3.94
N ARG A 162 -0.71 -13.51 3.64
CA ARG A 162 -0.66 -12.96 2.28
C ARG A 162 0.67 -13.32 1.65
N TYR A 163 0.65 -13.78 0.41
CA TYR A 163 1.84 -14.06 -0.39
C TYR A 163 1.85 -13.18 -1.63
N LEU A 164 3.04 -12.75 -2.02
CA LEU A 164 3.30 -12.08 -3.29
C LEU A 164 4.22 -12.96 -4.13
N LEU A 165 3.82 -13.19 -5.37
CA LEU A 165 4.50 -14.02 -6.35
C LEU A 165 4.87 -13.15 -7.55
N LEU A 166 6.13 -13.22 -7.97
CA LEU A 166 6.60 -12.68 -9.24
C LEU A 166 7.02 -13.84 -10.15
N LEU A 167 6.46 -13.86 -11.34
CA LEU A 167 6.85 -14.73 -12.45
C LEU A 167 7.49 -13.90 -13.55
N GLU A 168 8.42 -14.49 -14.27
CA GLU A 168 9.04 -13.93 -15.48
C GLU A 168 8.98 -15.01 -16.56
N GLY A 169 8.17 -14.80 -17.59
CA GLY A 169 7.74 -15.89 -18.48
C GLY A 169 7.01 -17.01 -17.72
N GLU A 170 7.44 -18.27 -17.95
CA GLU A 170 6.89 -19.45 -17.26
C GLU A 170 7.59 -19.76 -15.93
N GLU A 171 8.65 -19.02 -15.58
CA GLU A 171 9.47 -19.32 -14.42
C GLU A 171 9.08 -18.48 -13.21
N LYS A 172 9.08 -19.12 -12.03
CA LYS A 172 8.94 -18.42 -10.76
C LYS A 172 10.25 -17.75 -10.39
N LYS A 173 10.30 -16.42 -10.53
CA LYS A 173 11.41 -15.60 -10.06
C LYS A 173 11.52 -15.66 -8.54
N TRP A 174 10.43 -15.34 -7.84
CA TRP A 174 10.37 -15.47 -6.39
C TRP A 174 8.93 -15.51 -5.85
N LYS A 175 8.80 -16.05 -4.64
CA LYS A 175 7.59 -16.03 -3.84
C LYS A 175 7.95 -15.56 -2.43
N LEU A 176 7.27 -14.55 -1.93
CA LEU A 176 7.45 -14.05 -0.57
C LEU A 176 6.14 -14.15 0.23
N LYS A 177 6.26 -14.41 1.52
CA LYS A 177 5.17 -14.22 2.47
C LYS A 177 5.18 -12.75 2.89
N GLN A 178 4.19 -12.00 2.41
CA GLN A 178 4.12 -10.54 2.52
C GLN A 178 3.63 -10.12 3.90
N ASP A 179 2.60 -10.79 4.40
CA ASP A 179 2.04 -10.53 5.73
C ASP A 179 1.60 -11.84 6.37
N THR A 180 1.54 -11.85 7.69
CA THR A 180 1.19 -13.03 8.48
C THR A 180 0.03 -12.76 9.43
N ALA A 181 -0.80 -13.77 9.68
CA ALA A 181 -1.87 -13.72 10.67
C ALA A 181 -2.82 -12.51 10.51
N MET A 182 -3.12 -12.14 9.26
CA MET A 182 -4.08 -11.11 8.93
C MET A 182 -5.49 -11.52 9.37
N LYS A 183 -6.22 -10.57 9.96
CA LYS A 183 -7.62 -10.75 10.42
C LYS A 183 -8.66 -10.40 9.36
N GLY A 184 -8.24 -9.83 8.23
CA GLY A 184 -9.12 -9.39 7.16
C GLY A 184 -8.34 -9.19 5.86
N PHE A 185 -9.07 -8.76 4.83
CA PHE A 185 -8.55 -8.54 3.48
C PHE A 185 -8.49 -7.05 3.20
N SER A 186 -7.42 -6.61 2.55
CA SER A 186 -7.34 -5.26 2.00
C SER A 186 -6.79 -5.37 0.58
N PRO A 187 -7.48 -4.80 -0.42
CA PRO A 187 -6.87 -4.59 -1.74
C PRO A 187 -5.72 -3.58 -1.63
N GLY A 188 -4.94 -3.47 -2.70
CA GLY A 188 -3.75 -2.63 -2.76
C GLY A 188 -2.52 -3.29 -2.14
N ALA A 189 -2.31 -4.59 -2.34
CA ALA A 189 -1.11 -5.26 -1.81
C ALA A 189 0.19 -4.74 -2.43
N PHE A 190 0.13 -4.27 -3.67
CA PHE A 190 1.26 -3.76 -4.43
C PHE A 190 0.75 -2.85 -5.56
N PHE A 191 1.66 -2.12 -6.20
CA PHE A 191 1.42 -1.42 -7.46
C PHE A 191 2.74 -1.32 -8.25
N VAL A 192 2.63 -1.02 -9.54
CA VAL A 192 3.80 -0.71 -10.40
C VAL A 192 3.81 0.78 -10.74
N PHE A 193 4.98 1.40 -10.63
CA PHE A 193 5.24 2.78 -11.03
C PHE A 193 6.66 2.91 -11.58
N GLN A 194 6.82 3.50 -12.78
CA GLN A 194 8.11 3.73 -13.45
C GLN A 194 9.05 2.52 -13.41
N ASP A 195 8.55 1.37 -13.84
CA ASP A 195 9.28 0.11 -13.88
C ASP A 195 9.76 -0.39 -12.51
N GLN A 196 9.07 0.03 -11.44
CA GLN A 196 9.29 -0.45 -10.08
C GLN A 196 8.04 -1.12 -9.54
N LEU A 197 8.19 -2.33 -9.00
CA LEU A 197 7.17 -2.98 -8.19
C LEU A 197 7.34 -2.56 -6.73
N ILE A 198 6.30 -1.91 -6.17
CA ILE A 198 6.29 -1.36 -4.82
C ILE A 198 5.22 -2.07 -3.99
N PHE A 199 5.58 -2.50 -2.78
CA PHE A 199 4.66 -3.16 -1.86
C PHE A 199 5.07 -2.96 -0.39
N ILE A 200 4.11 -3.09 0.52
CA ILE A 200 4.34 -3.05 1.97
C ILE A 200 4.33 -4.48 2.50
N LYS A 201 5.40 -4.84 3.20
CA LYS A 201 5.56 -6.14 3.88
C LYS A 201 5.47 -5.96 5.40
N ASN A 202 4.86 -6.91 6.09
CA ASN A 202 4.67 -6.90 7.54
C ASN A 202 4.04 -5.61 8.10
N ARG A 203 3.35 -4.86 7.25
CA ARG A 203 2.82 -3.52 7.53
C ARG A 203 3.84 -2.47 8.00
N ASN A 204 5.15 -2.69 7.87
CA ASN A 204 6.16 -1.70 8.32
C ASN A 204 7.45 -1.71 7.49
N GLU A 205 7.49 -2.49 6.43
CA GLU A 205 8.63 -2.60 5.54
C GLU A 205 8.19 -2.19 4.12
N VAL A 206 8.71 -1.08 3.63
CA VAL A 206 8.50 -0.65 2.24
C VAL A 206 9.51 -1.40 1.38
N CYS A 207 9.00 -2.10 0.37
CA CYS A 207 9.80 -2.94 -0.52
C CYS A 207 9.70 -2.41 -1.94
N VAL A 208 10.85 -2.27 -2.62
CA VAL A 208 10.95 -1.77 -4.00
C VAL A 208 11.80 -2.73 -4.83
N TYR A 209 11.22 -3.26 -5.90
CA TYR A 209 11.88 -4.12 -6.89
C TYR A 209 12.04 -3.36 -8.20
N THR A 210 13.24 -3.42 -8.82
CA THR A 210 13.61 -2.62 -10.01
C THR A 210 14.17 -3.47 -11.15
N GLY A 211 13.80 -4.75 -11.24
CA GLY A 211 14.39 -5.70 -12.18
C GLY A 211 13.39 -6.34 -13.12
#